data_AF-A0A956FP51-F1
#
_entry.id   AF-A0A956FP51-F1
#
_cell.length_a   1.000
_cell.length_b   1.000
_cell.length_c   1.000
_cell.angle_alpha   90.00
_cell.angle_beta   90.00
_cell.angle_gamma   90.00
#
_symmetry.space_group_name_H-M   'P 1'
#
loop_
_entity.id
_entity.type
_entity.pdbx_description
1 polymer ?
#
loop_
_entity_poly.entity_id
_entity_poly.type
_entity_poly.pdbx_seq_one_letter_code
_entity_poly.pdbx_strand_id
1 'polypeptide(L)'
;MRSSKSSKSTHSRLLSNRRAFLKAAALTGLAVTAPFAVRRVRAALEPYGGPFFVLIHASGGWDPVYLCDPKENPALNRLAGAPVSVGNIRYAPVPVDAVALDLPAEAQPYLMSNQAFFEKYAAKLTVINGIDTSTNNHDSGTRATWSGKVQEGHPSFGALAAAIRSPNNPLAYISSGGYDATQGLVPLTRMSNLDALQKVAYPDLISPDDPETERYLPQARMDRIRQASQDRL
;
A
#
# COMPACT_ATOMS: atom_id res chain seq x y z
N MET A 1 -11.82 87.47 29.45
CA MET A 1 -12.89 86.63 28.89
C MET A 1 -12.31 85.85 27.70
N ARG A 2 -12.63 84.55 27.58
CA ARG A 2 -12.23 83.59 26.50
C ARG A 2 -10.77 83.07 26.57
N SER A 3 -10.47 81.79 26.33
CA SER A 3 -11.28 80.61 25.98
C SER A 3 -10.44 79.35 26.20
N SER A 4 -10.95 78.40 26.99
CA SER A 4 -10.46 77.01 27.02
C SER A 4 -11.18 76.18 25.96
N LYS A 5 -10.46 75.26 25.29
CA LYS A 5 -10.91 73.98 24.69
C LYS A 5 -10.10 73.66 23.41
N SER A 6 -9.10 72.77 23.50
CA SER A 6 -8.53 72.10 22.31
C SER A 6 -7.78 70.78 22.61
N SER A 7 -8.27 69.94 23.54
CA SER A 7 -7.62 68.65 23.85
C SER A 7 -8.54 67.42 23.67
N LYS A 8 -9.86 67.58 23.80
CA LYS A 8 -10.80 66.43 23.72
C LYS A 8 -11.08 65.89 22.30
N SER A 9 -10.82 66.66 21.23
CA SER A 9 -11.16 66.29 19.85
C SER A 9 -10.22 65.23 19.25
N THR A 10 -8.92 65.30 19.57
CA THR A 10 -7.88 64.45 18.98
C THR A 10 -7.92 63.03 19.55
N HIS A 11 -8.18 62.88 20.86
CA HIS A 11 -8.31 61.57 21.51
C HIS A 11 -9.53 60.76 21.04
N SER A 12 -10.66 61.41 20.78
CA SER A 12 -11.88 60.77 20.27
C SER A 12 -11.68 60.19 18.85
N ARG A 13 -10.98 60.90 17.97
CA ARG A 13 -10.66 60.43 16.61
C ARG A 13 -9.69 59.24 16.61
N LEU A 14 -8.70 59.25 17.49
CA LEU A 14 -7.74 58.14 17.64
C LEU A 14 -8.41 56.86 18.16
N LEU A 15 -9.38 56.96 19.06
CA LEU A 15 -10.16 55.82 19.56
C LEU A 15 -11.07 55.23 18.48
N SER A 16 -11.72 56.06 17.65
CA SER A 16 -12.53 55.61 16.51
C SER A 16 -11.70 54.89 15.44
N ASN A 17 -10.48 55.37 15.16
CA ASN A 17 -9.57 54.75 14.19
C ASN A 17 -9.04 53.39 14.66
N ARG A 18 -8.73 53.23 15.96
CA ARG A 18 -8.32 51.93 16.52
C ARG A 18 -9.44 50.89 16.47
N ARG A 19 -10.67 51.29 16.82
CA ARG A 19 -11.85 50.41 16.76
C ARG A 19 -12.19 50.04 15.31
N ALA A 20 -12.08 50.97 14.37
CA ALA A 20 -12.29 50.69 12.94
C ALA A 20 -11.22 49.74 12.39
N PHE A 21 -9.95 49.94 12.75
CA PHE A 21 -8.85 49.06 12.37
C PHE A 21 -9.04 47.63 12.91
N LEU A 22 -9.38 47.48 14.20
CA LEU A 22 -9.63 46.16 14.79
C LEU A 22 -10.83 45.44 14.14
N LYS A 23 -11.88 46.19 13.77
CA LYS A 23 -13.02 45.63 13.00
C LYS A 23 -12.59 45.18 11.61
N ALA A 24 -11.79 45.98 10.91
CA ALA A 24 -11.27 45.61 9.59
C ALA A 24 -10.34 44.40 9.66
N ALA A 25 -9.45 44.34 10.66
CA ALA A 25 -8.54 43.22 10.91
C ALA A 25 -9.28 41.93 11.29
N ALA A 26 -10.34 42.02 12.11
CA ALA A 26 -11.18 40.87 12.45
C ALA A 26 -11.96 40.35 11.23
N LEU A 27 -12.51 41.25 10.40
CA LEU A 27 -13.21 40.88 9.16
C LEU A 27 -12.28 40.27 8.11
N THR A 28 -11.06 40.77 7.98
CA THR A 28 -10.04 40.17 7.11
C THR A 28 -9.53 38.84 7.67
N GLY A 29 -9.35 38.72 8.98
CA GLY A 29 -9.05 37.45 9.65
C GLY A 29 -10.14 36.40 9.41
N LEU A 30 -11.41 36.78 9.51
CA LEU A 30 -12.56 35.93 9.18
C LEU A 30 -12.63 35.61 7.68
N ALA A 31 -12.33 36.56 6.79
CA ALA A 31 -12.32 36.32 5.35
C ALA A 31 -11.17 35.41 4.90
N VAL A 32 -10.02 35.47 5.58
CA VAL A 32 -8.86 34.60 5.32
C VAL A 32 -9.06 33.22 5.93
N THR A 33 -9.74 33.11 7.07
CA THR A 33 -10.01 31.82 7.76
C THR A 33 -11.28 31.13 7.29
N ALA A 34 -12.27 31.85 6.77
CA ALA A 34 -13.52 31.28 6.26
C ALA A 34 -13.28 30.18 5.21
N PRO A 35 -12.40 30.33 4.20
CA PRO A 35 -12.08 29.26 3.25
C PRO A 35 -11.49 28.00 3.90
N PHE A 36 -10.85 28.12 5.07
CA PHE A 36 -10.35 26.98 5.83
C PHE A 36 -11.42 26.34 6.72
N ALA A 37 -12.43 27.10 7.17
CA ALA A 37 -13.58 26.59 7.92
C ALA A 37 -14.62 25.91 6.99
N VAL A 38 -14.76 26.38 5.74
CA VAL A 38 -15.50 25.70 4.66
C VAL A 38 -14.57 24.88 3.77
N ARG A 39 -13.58 24.19 4.38
CA ARG A 39 -12.94 23.08 3.69
C ARG A 39 -14.03 22.06 3.44
N ARG A 40 -14.54 22.00 2.21
CA ARG A 40 -15.41 20.91 1.75
C ARG A 40 -14.72 19.64 2.22
N VAL A 41 -15.39 18.89 3.09
CA VAL A 41 -15.01 17.50 3.36
C VAL A 41 -14.96 16.89 1.98
N ARG A 42 -13.74 16.62 1.48
CA ARG A 42 -13.60 15.89 0.22
C ARG A 42 -14.35 14.59 0.47
N ALA A 43 -15.34 14.31 -0.38
CA ALA A 43 -16.01 13.02 -0.39
C ALA A 43 -14.93 11.94 -0.24
N ALA A 44 -15.20 10.93 0.58
CA ALA A 44 -14.31 9.79 0.68
C ALA A 44 -14.03 9.33 -0.76
N LEU A 45 -12.74 9.19 -1.09
CA LEU A 45 -12.36 8.77 -2.44
C LEU A 45 -13.08 7.46 -2.72
N GLU A 46 -13.66 7.34 -3.91
CA GLU A 46 -14.33 6.10 -4.29
C GLU A 46 -13.35 4.95 -4.10
N PRO A 47 -13.76 3.89 -3.37
CA PRO A 47 -12.94 2.71 -3.24
C PRO A 47 -12.53 2.21 -4.62
N TYR A 48 -11.27 1.81 -4.76
CA TYR A 48 -10.80 1.26 -6.02
C TYR A 48 -11.58 -0.04 -6.34
N GLY A 49 -12.40 0.02 -7.39
CA GLY A 49 -13.21 -1.13 -7.83
C GLY A 49 -12.55 -2.05 -8.86
N GLY A 50 -11.30 -1.75 -9.24
CA GLY A 50 -10.55 -2.55 -10.21
C GLY A 50 -9.75 -3.71 -9.59
N PRO A 51 -9.01 -4.46 -10.41
CA PRO A 51 -8.18 -5.56 -9.92
C PRO A 51 -6.94 -5.05 -9.17
N PHE A 52 -6.58 -5.72 -8.08
CA PHE A 52 -5.32 -5.51 -7.38
C PHE A 52 -4.19 -6.29 -8.06
N PHE A 53 -3.04 -5.64 -8.24
CA PHE A 53 -1.84 -6.28 -8.76
C PHE A 53 -0.92 -6.62 -7.59
N VAL A 54 -0.66 -7.91 -7.38
CA VAL A 54 0.32 -8.41 -6.41
C VAL A 54 1.53 -8.90 -7.20
N LEU A 55 2.65 -8.22 -7.04
CA LEU A 55 3.90 -8.52 -7.73
C LEU A 55 4.89 -9.05 -6.71
N ILE A 56 5.27 -10.32 -6.84
CA ILE A 56 6.18 -10.99 -5.90
C ILE A 56 7.50 -11.22 -6.60
N HIS A 57 8.58 -10.75 -5.99
CA HIS A 57 9.95 -11.04 -6.43
C HIS A 57 10.62 -11.96 -5.40
N ALA A 58 10.65 -13.26 -5.69
CA ALA A 58 11.34 -14.24 -4.86
C ALA A 58 12.82 -14.32 -5.27
N SER A 59 13.66 -13.37 -4.81
CA SER A 59 15.10 -13.27 -5.13
C SER A 59 15.92 -14.43 -4.53
N GLY A 60 15.78 -15.63 -5.11
CA GLY A 60 16.36 -16.87 -4.56
C GLY A 60 15.52 -17.52 -3.46
N GLY A 61 14.34 -16.95 -3.15
CA GLY A 61 13.41 -17.51 -2.15
C GLY A 61 12.59 -18.69 -2.66
N TRP A 62 12.57 -18.94 -3.97
CA TRP A 62 11.93 -20.09 -4.59
C TRP A 62 12.98 -20.97 -5.26
N ASP A 63 12.88 -22.28 -5.05
CA ASP A 63 13.58 -23.26 -5.86
C ASP A 63 12.65 -23.75 -6.99
N PRO A 64 12.90 -23.37 -8.25
CA PRO A 64 12.03 -23.76 -9.36
C PRO A 64 12.02 -25.28 -9.59
N VAL A 65 13.09 -26.00 -9.21
CA VAL A 65 13.16 -27.47 -9.31
C VAL A 65 12.17 -28.14 -8.38
N TYR A 66 11.92 -27.54 -7.22
CA TYR A 66 10.94 -28.01 -6.24
C TYR A 66 9.56 -27.37 -6.39
N LEU A 67 9.29 -26.66 -7.49
CA LEU A 67 8.00 -26.02 -7.74
C LEU A 67 7.50 -26.28 -9.16
N CYS A 68 7.87 -25.43 -10.13
CA CYS A 68 7.24 -25.34 -11.44
C CYS A 68 8.16 -25.69 -12.64
N ASP A 69 9.43 -25.98 -12.38
CA ASP A 69 10.39 -26.45 -13.38
C ASP A 69 11.13 -27.71 -12.90
N PRO A 70 10.39 -28.78 -12.55
CA PRO A 70 10.97 -29.94 -11.91
C PRO A 70 11.86 -30.73 -12.87
N LYS A 71 13.11 -30.93 -12.45
CA LYS A 71 14.11 -31.70 -13.18
C LYS A 71 13.96 -33.18 -12.83
N GLU A 72 14.07 -34.05 -13.84
CA GLU A 72 13.97 -35.50 -13.64
C GLU A 72 15.23 -36.11 -13.03
N ASN A 73 16.32 -35.33 -12.97
CA ASN A 73 17.56 -35.77 -12.34
C ASN A 73 17.37 -35.83 -10.81
N PRO A 74 17.41 -37.01 -10.18
CA PRO A 74 17.23 -37.15 -8.73
C PRO A 74 18.32 -36.44 -7.91
N ALA A 75 19.49 -36.16 -8.51
CA ALA A 75 20.53 -35.38 -7.84
C ALA A 75 20.15 -33.91 -7.66
N LEU A 76 19.26 -33.38 -8.53
CA LEU A 76 18.74 -32.01 -8.51
C LEU A 76 17.38 -31.92 -7.82
N ASN A 77 16.49 -32.90 -8.05
CA ASN A 77 15.18 -32.96 -7.43
C ASN A 77 15.15 -34.05 -6.36
N ARG A 78 15.62 -33.74 -5.15
CA ARG A 78 15.76 -34.70 -4.05
C ARG A 78 14.50 -34.83 -3.18
N LEU A 79 13.68 -33.78 -3.14
CA LEU A 79 12.51 -33.68 -2.27
C LEU A 79 11.23 -34.20 -2.92
N ALA A 80 11.15 -34.18 -4.25
CA ALA A 80 10.03 -34.78 -4.97
C ALA A 80 10.49 -35.98 -5.80
N GLY A 81 9.58 -36.94 -5.96
CA GLY A 81 9.75 -38.04 -6.91
C GLY A 81 9.52 -37.58 -8.36
N ALA A 82 8.84 -38.41 -9.14
CA ALA A 82 8.49 -38.07 -10.51
C ALA A 82 7.61 -36.79 -10.56
N PRO A 83 7.88 -35.87 -11.49
CA PRO A 83 7.04 -34.69 -11.70
C PRO A 83 5.60 -35.06 -12.05
N VAL A 84 4.65 -34.23 -11.63
CA VAL A 84 3.22 -34.39 -11.91
C VAL A 84 2.76 -33.25 -12.81
N SER A 85 1.61 -33.38 -13.47
CA SER A 85 1.06 -32.34 -14.33
C SER A 85 -0.43 -32.11 -14.11
N VAL A 86 -0.84 -30.85 -14.16
CA VAL A 86 -2.25 -30.43 -14.32
C VAL A 86 -2.34 -29.59 -15.59
N GLY A 87 -3.04 -30.10 -16.61
CA GLY A 87 -3.02 -29.50 -17.95
C GLY A 87 -1.60 -29.44 -18.50
N ASN A 88 -1.16 -28.24 -18.94
CA ASN A 88 0.19 -28.00 -19.46
C ASN A 88 1.22 -27.61 -18.39
N ILE A 89 0.81 -27.57 -17.11
CA ILE A 89 1.71 -27.16 -16.02
C ILE A 89 2.28 -28.42 -15.38
N ARG A 90 3.60 -28.56 -15.47
CA ARG A 90 4.37 -29.60 -14.80
C ARG A 90 4.96 -29.06 -13.51
N TYR A 91 4.83 -29.80 -12.41
CA TYR A 91 5.28 -29.35 -11.09
C TYR A 91 5.85 -30.49 -10.25
N ALA A 92 6.67 -30.14 -9.26
CA ALA A 92 7.16 -31.08 -8.24
C ALA A 92 6.09 -31.27 -7.16
N PRO A 93 5.58 -32.48 -6.89
CA PRO A 93 4.59 -32.73 -5.84
C PRO A 93 5.22 -32.76 -4.45
N VAL A 94 5.88 -31.67 -4.05
CA VAL A 94 6.49 -31.53 -2.72
C VAL A 94 5.39 -31.39 -1.67
N PRO A 95 5.39 -32.23 -0.60
CA PRO A 95 4.44 -32.09 0.50
C PRO A 95 4.73 -30.84 1.32
N VAL A 96 3.70 -30.32 1.99
CA VAL A 96 3.89 -29.32 3.04
C VAL A 96 4.08 -30.04 4.37
N ASP A 97 5.13 -29.67 5.07
CA ASP A 97 5.38 -30.05 6.45
C ASP A 97 5.49 -28.76 7.29
N ALA A 98 4.43 -28.44 8.03
CA ALA A 98 4.39 -27.23 8.85
C ALA A 98 5.45 -27.23 9.96
N VAL A 99 5.84 -28.41 10.46
CA VAL A 99 6.86 -28.55 11.51
C VAL A 99 8.24 -28.27 10.91
N ALA A 100 8.54 -28.82 9.73
CA ALA A 100 9.81 -28.59 9.06
C ALA A 100 10.01 -27.12 8.61
N LEU A 101 8.91 -26.38 8.42
CA LEU A 101 8.95 -24.97 8.02
C LEU A 101 9.07 -23.98 9.20
N ASP A 102 9.07 -24.48 10.44
CA ASP A 102 9.10 -23.65 11.67
C ASP A 102 8.05 -22.52 11.65
N LEU A 103 6.87 -22.82 11.10
CA LEU A 103 5.79 -21.84 10.96
C LEU A 103 4.87 -21.88 12.19
N PRO A 104 4.36 -20.72 12.62
CA PRO A 104 3.52 -20.67 13.78
C PRO A 104 2.15 -21.31 13.47
N ALA A 105 1.43 -21.74 14.51
CA ALA A 105 0.22 -22.54 14.35
C ALA A 105 -0.87 -21.83 13.53
N GLU A 106 -0.95 -20.50 13.65
CA GLU A 106 -1.86 -19.64 12.90
C GLU A 106 -1.58 -19.59 11.39
N ALA A 107 -0.39 -19.97 10.94
CA ALA A 107 -0.05 -20.02 9.52
C ALA A 107 -0.58 -21.30 8.85
N GLN A 108 -0.81 -22.38 9.62
CA GLN A 108 -1.18 -23.69 9.08
C GLN A 108 -2.42 -23.69 8.17
N PRO A 109 -3.51 -22.95 8.46
CA PRO A 109 -4.69 -22.90 7.58
C PRO A 109 -4.40 -22.31 6.19
N TYR A 110 -3.30 -21.58 6.04
CA TYR A 110 -2.91 -20.92 4.80
C TYR A 110 -1.89 -21.72 3.98
N LEU A 111 -1.40 -22.85 4.50
CA LEU A 111 -0.44 -23.69 3.79
C LEU A 111 -1.13 -24.60 2.78
N MET A 112 -0.50 -24.76 1.62
CA MET A 112 -0.93 -25.69 0.57
C MET A 112 0.29 -26.46 0.06
N SER A 113 0.17 -27.78 -0.06
CA SER A 113 1.14 -28.55 -0.84
C SER A 113 1.14 -28.08 -2.29
N ASN A 114 2.23 -28.31 -3.01
CA ASN A 114 2.31 -27.95 -4.43
C ASN A 114 1.16 -28.60 -5.21
N GLN A 115 0.86 -29.87 -4.92
CA GLN A 115 -0.26 -30.58 -5.54
C GLN A 115 -1.60 -29.87 -5.29
N ALA A 116 -1.94 -29.57 -4.04
CA ALA A 116 -3.19 -28.89 -3.72
C ALA A 116 -3.28 -27.50 -4.38
N PHE A 117 -2.16 -26.77 -4.45
CA PHE A 117 -2.09 -25.47 -5.12
C PHE A 117 -2.37 -25.58 -6.63
N PHE A 118 -1.64 -26.45 -7.33
CA PHE A 118 -1.78 -26.57 -8.80
C PHE A 118 -3.13 -27.18 -9.19
N GLU A 119 -3.64 -28.20 -8.49
CA GLU A 119 -4.99 -28.74 -8.74
C GLU A 119 -6.08 -27.67 -8.60
N LYS A 120 -5.94 -26.78 -7.62
CA LYS A 120 -6.91 -25.72 -7.36
C LYS A 120 -6.82 -24.55 -8.35
N TYR A 121 -5.61 -24.16 -8.75
CA TYR A 121 -5.38 -22.89 -9.45
C TYR A 121 -4.85 -23.00 -10.88
N ALA A 122 -4.44 -24.19 -11.36
CA ALA A 122 -3.83 -24.36 -12.70
C ALA A 122 -4.68 -23.78 -13.83
N ALA A 123 -6.02 -23.90 -13.75
CA ALA A 123 -6.93 -23.36 -14.77
C ALA A 123 -6.91 -21.82 -14.88
N LYS A 124 -6.36 -21.12 -13.89
CA LYS A 124 -6.22 -19.65 -13.83
C LYS A 124 -4.76 -19.21 -13.76
N LEU A 125 -3.81 -20.13 -14.00
CA LEU A 125 -2.39 -19.90 -13.84
C LEU A 125 -1.67 -20.03 -15.19
N THR A 126 -0.73 -19.12 -15.43
CA THR A 126 0.25 -19.27 -16.50
C THR A 126 1.63 -19.37 -15.87
N VAL A 127 2.38 -20.41 -16.25
CA VAL A 127 3.76 -20.62 -15.81
C VAL A 127 4.67 -20.39 -17.01
N ILE A 128 5.69 -19.57 -16.83
CA ILE A 128 6.73 -19.32 -17.83
C ILE A 128 8.05 -19.75 -17.20
N ASN A 129 8.59 -20.88 -17.66
CA ASN A 129 9.85 -21.44 -17.16
C ASN A 129 11.04 -20.76 -17.83
N GLY A 130 11.37 -19.58 -17.30
CA GLY A 130 12.51 -18.79 -17.73
C GLY A 130 12.13 -17.63 -18.66
N ILE A 131 12.74 -16.48 -18.39
CA ILE A 131 12.71 -15.30 -19.26
C ILE A 131 14.17 -14.91 -19.48
N ASP A 132 14.64 -14.93 -20.72
CA ASP A 132 15.97 -14.42 -21.04
C ASP A 132 15.93 -12.89 -20.96
N THR A 133 16.60 -12.34 -19.95
CA THR A 133 16.73 -10.89 -19.75
C THR A 133 17.97 -10.32 -20.46
N SER A 134 18.79 -11.17 -21.08
CA SER A 134 20.06 -10.83 -21.71
C SER A 134 21.01 -10.05 -20.78
N THR A 135 21.00 -10.41 -19.49
CA THR A 135 21.87 -9.84 -18.46
C THR A 135 22.68 -10.92 -17.77
N ASN A 136 23.84 -10.55 -17.23
CA ASN A 136 24.69 -11.41 -16.41
C ASN A 136 24.84 -10.89 -14.96
N ASN A 137 24.10 -9.85 -14.59
CA ASN A 137 24.14 -9.21 -13.27
C ASN A 137 22.74 -9.21 -12.65
N HIS A 138 22.64 -9.63 -11.38
CA HIS A 138 21.39 -9.71 -10.62
C HIS A 138 20.61 -8.39 -10.64
N ASP A 139 21.26 -7.26 -10.36
CA ASP A 139 20.58 -5.96 -10.30
C ASP A 139 20.02 -5.54 -11.67
N SER A 140 20.79 -5.83 -12.73
CA SER A 140 20.39 -5.53 -14.11
C SER A 140 19.23 -6.43 -14.55
N GLY A 141 19.24 -7.71 -14.17
CA GLY A 141 18.17 -8.66 -14.45
C GLY A 141 16.88 -8.33 -13.69
N THR A 142 16.98 -7.92 -12.43
CA THR A 142 15.83 -7.43 -11.64
C THR A 142 15.21 -6.20 -12.30
N ARG A 143 16.03 -5.24 -12.72
CA ARG A 143 15.56 -4.05 -13.44
C ARG A 143 14.92 -4.39 -14.78
N ALA A 144 15.52 -5.28 -15.56
CA ALA A 144 14.96 -5.73 -16.84
C ALA A 144 13.61 -6.44 -16.65
N THR A 145 13.52 -7.33 -15.67
CA THR A 145 12.28 -8.05 -15.33
C THR A 145 11.14 -7.10 -14.99
N TRP A 146 11.40 -6.08 -14.16
CA TRP A 146 10.35 -5.23 -13.62
C TRP A 146 10.08 -3.96 -14.42
N SER A 147 10.98 -3.52 -15.30
CA SER A 147 10.79 -2.32 -16.15
C SER A 147 10.75 -2.61 -17.66
N GLY A 148 11.10 -3.82 -18.07
CA GLY A 148 11.31 -4.17 -19.48
C GLY A 148 12.59 -3.57 -20.09
N LYS A 149 13.43 -2.90 -19.31
CA LYS A 149 14.65 -2.23 -19.75
C LYS A 149 15.80 -2.46 -18.76
N VAL A 150 17.03 -2.53 -19.28
CA VAL A 150 18.24 -2.56 -18.45
C VAL A 150 18.70 -1.14 -18.11
N GLN A 151 18.26 -0.10 -18.83
CA GLN A 151 18.58 1.28 -18.49
C GLN A 151 17.82 1.75 -17.25
N GLU A 152 18.42 2.66 -16.49
CA GLU A 152 17.71 3.41 -15.46
C GLU A 152 16.75 4.44 -16.07
N GLY A 153 15.89 5.04 -15.25
CA GLY A 153 14.94 6.05 -15.70
C GLY A 153 13.61 5.48 -16.20
N HIS A 154 13.37 4.18 -16.02
CA HIS A 154 12.08 3.55 -16.31
C HIS A 154 11.32 3.22 -15.03
N PRO A 155 9.98 3.33 -15.04
CA PRO A 155 9.17 2.92 -13.90
C PRO A 155 9.06 1.39 -13.84
N SER A 156 8.81 0.85 -12.65
CA SER A 156 8.41 -0.55 -12.51
C SER A 156 7.03 -0.77 -13.13
N PHE A 157 6.73 -2.01 -13.53
CA PHE A 157 5.41 -2.41 -13.99
C PHE A 157 4.33 -2.09 -12.94
N GLY A 158 4.62 -2.32 -11.66
CA GLY A 158 3.72 -1.98 -10.56
C GLY A 158 3.41 -0.49 -10.48
N ALA A 159 4.43 0.36 -10.63
CA ALA A 159 4.25 1.81 -10.66
C ALA A 159 3.41 2.27 -11.88
N LEU A 160 3.65 1.69 -13.06
CA LEU A 160 2.84 1.96 -14.26
C LEU A 160 1.38 1.53 -14.08
N ALA A 161 1.16 0.32 -13.58
CA ALA A 161 -0.18 -0.20 -13.34
C ALA A 161 -0.95 0.68 -12.33
N ALA A 162 -0.31 1.06 -11.23
CA ALA A 162 -0.90 1.95 -10.23
C ALA A 162 -1.21 3.34 -10.79
N ALA A 163 -0.29 3.95 -11.54
CA ALA A 163 -0.48 5.27 -12.15
C ALA A 163 -1.66 5.30 -13.15
N ILE A 164 -1.86 4.21 -13.91
CA ILE A 164 -2.96 4.13 -14.88
C ILE A 164 -4.30 3.82 -14.19
N ARG A 165 -4.30 2.91 -13.23
CA ARG A 165 -5.53 2.37 -12.63
C ARG A 165 -6.08 3.21 -11.49
N SER A 166 -5.22 3.90 -10.77
CA SER A 166 -5.60 4.55 -9.51
C SER A 166 -4.76 5.80 -9.19
N PRO A 167 -4.58 6.76 -10.13
CA PRO A 167 -3.66 7.89 -9.97
C PRO A 167 -4.00 8.80 -8.78
N ASN A 168 -5.27 8.85 -8.37
CA ASN A 168 -5.76 9.75 -7.33
C ASN A 168 -5.99 9.05 -5.99
N ASN A 169 -5.80 7.74 -5.89
CA ASN A 169 -6.04 7.01 -4.65
C ASN A 169 -4.80 7.06 -3.76
N PRO A 170 -4.98 7.24 -2.44
CA PRO A 170 -3.91 7.06 -1.49
C PRO A 170 -3.43 5.61 -1.56
N LEU A 171 -2.14 5.40 -1.34
CA LEU A 171 -1.54 4.06 -1.29
C LEU A 171 -1.74 3.25 -2.60
N ALA A 172 -1.90 3.92 -3.75
CA ALA A 172 -2.05 3.25 -5.05
C ALA A 172 -0.87 2.34 -5.41
N TYR A 173 0.34 2.67 -4.93
CA TYR A 173 1.51 1.82 -5.05
C TYR A 173 2.20 1.61 -3.70
N ILE A 174 2.20 0.36 -3.24
CA ILE A 174 2.89 -0.09 -2.03
C ILE A 174 4.02 -1.03 -2.47
N SER A 175 5.23 -0.82 -1.94
CA SER A 175 6.37 -1.70 -2.21
C SER A 175 7.17 -1.99 -0.94
N SER A 176 7.68 -3.21 -0.83
CA SER A 176 8.67 -3.63 0.17
C SER A 176 10.11 -3.61 -0.37
N GLY A 177 10.33 -3.20 -1.62
CA GLY A 177 11.66 -3.06 -2.22
C GLY A 177 11.80 -3.81 -3.55
N GLY A 178 13.04 -4.22 -3.87
CA GLY A 178 13.40 -4.78 -5.17
C GLY A 178 13.59 -3.66 -6.20
N TYR A 179 12.73 -3.62 -7.23
CA TYR A 179 12.72 -2.53 -8.22
C TYR A 179 11.39 -1.78 -8.18
N ASP A 180 11.39 -0.64 -7.49
CA ASP A 180 10.19 0.15 -7.22
C ASP A 180 10.28 1.61 -7.70
N ALA A 181 11.14 1.84 -8.69
CA ALA A 181 11.25 3.14 -9.33
C ALA A 181 9.89 3.57 -9.92
N THR A 182 9.44 4.77 -9.57
CA THR A 182 8.15 5.30 -10.07
C THR A 182 8.30 6.30 -11.19
N GLN A 183 9.49 6.89 -11.35
CA GLN A 183 9.77 7.98 -12.29
C GLN A 183 8.77 9.16 -12.17
N GLY A 184 8.26 9.38 -10.95
CA GLY A 184 7.29 10.46 -10.68
C GLY A 184 5.87 10.19 -11.15
N LEU A 185 5.55 8.99 -11.66
CA LEU A 185 4.21 8.67 -12.16
C LEU A 185 3.18 8.43 -11.05
N VAL A 186 3.63 7.86 -9.93
CA VAL A 186 2.77 7.56 -8.78
C VAL A 186 3.58 7.73 -7.49
N PRO A 187 2.98 8.21 -6.39
CA PRO A 187 3.62 8.21 -5.09
C PRO A 187 3.90 6.77 -4.63
N LEU A 188 5.14 6.51 -4.21
CA LEU A 188 5.51 5.22 -3.62
C LEU A 188 5.25 5.24 -2.11
N THR A 189 4.48 4.27 -1.63
CA THR A 189 4.41 3.93 -0.21
C THR A 189 5.37 2.78 0.08
N ARG A 190 6.44 3.04 0.84
CA ARG A 190 7.33 1.97 1.30
C ARG A 190 6.73 1.29 2.52
N MET A 191 6.52 -0.02 2.41
CA MET A 191 6.09 -0.87 3.52
C MET A 191 7.04 -2.05 3.61
N SER A 192 8.11 -1.86 4.39
CA SER A 192 9.22 -2.80 4.50
C SER A 192 9.09 -3.75 5.69
N ASN A 193 8.05 -3.64 6.52
CA ASN A 193 7.78 -4.62 7.58
C ASN A 193 6.30 -5.06 7.58
N LEU A 194 6.08 -6.28 8.08
CA LEU A 194 4.74 -6.86 8.19
C LEU A 194 3.90 -6.12 9.24
N ASP A 195 4.50 -5.64 10.33
CA ASP A 195 3.78 -4.93 11.39
C ASP A 195 3.08 -3.66 10.89
N ALA A 196 3.71 -2.92 9.97
CA ALA A 196 3.18 -1.72 9.35
C ALA A 196 2.01 -2.07 8.45
N LEU A 197 2.12 -3.18 7.70
CA LEU A 197 1.01 -3.69 6.91
C LEU A 197 -0.16 -4.10 7.80
N GLN A 198 0.10 -4.79 8.92
CA GLN A 198 -0.94 -5.16 9.88
C GLN A 198 -1.58 -3.93 10.54
N LYS A 199 -0.81 -2.90 10.88
CA LYS A 199 -1.33 -1.62 11.42
C LYS A 199 -2.20 -0.87 10.42
N VAL A 200 -1.89 -0.95 9.13
CA VAL A 200 -2.72 -0.38 8.07
C VAL A 200 -3.98 -1.22 7.84
N ALA A 201 -3.88 -2.55 7.92
CA ALA A 201 -5.01 -3.46 7.73
C ALA A 201 -5.99 -3.45 8.91
N TYR A 202 -5.49 -3.26 10.13
CA TYR A 202 -6.24 -3.27 11.38
C TYR A 202 -6.02 -1.97 12.18
N PRO A 203 -6.42 -0.81 11.65
CA PRO A 203 -6.13 0.51 12.24
C PRO A 203 -6.86 0.77 13.57
N ASP A 204 -7.79 -0.11 13.93
CA ASP A 204 -8.62 -0.05 15.12
C ASP A 204 -8.05 -0.85 16.31
N LEU A 205 -7.00 -1.65 16.09
CA LEU A 205 -6.25 -2.38 17.11
C LEU A 205 -5.05 -1.57 17.59
N ILE A 206 -4.74 -1.64 18.89
CA ILE A 206 -3.56 -0.98 19.47
C ILE A 206 -2.27 -1.67 18.98
N SER A 207 -2.25 -3.01 19.04
CA SER A 207 -1.13 -3.85 18.62
C SER A 207 -1.66 -5.04 17.80
N PRO A 208 -1.76 -4.92 16.46
CA PRO A 208 -2.33 -5.96 15.60
C PRO A 208 -1.63 -7.33 15.65
N ASP A 209 -0.41 -7.37 16.16
CA ASP A 209 0.43 -8.55 16.37
C ASP A 209 0.10 -9.31 17.66
N ASP A 210 -0.69 -8.72 18.56
CA ASP A 210 -1.14 -9.32 19.81
C ASP A 210 -2.60 -9.76 19.71
N PRO A 211 -2.91 -11.08 19.80
CA PRO A 211 -4.28 -11.58 19.72
C PRO A 211 -5.19 -11.09 20.86
N GLU A 212 -4.62 -10.67 21.99
CA GLU A 212 -5.34 -10.15 23.15
C GLU A 212 -5.40 -8.60 23.16
N THR A 213 -4.96 -7.95 22.07
CA THR A 213 -4.88 -6.49 22.02
C THR A 213 -6.24 -5.81 22.17
N GLU A 214 -6.24 -4.72 22.93
CA GLU A 214 -7.40 -3.85 23.01
C GLU A 214 -7.55 -2.97 21.76
N ARG A 215 -8.75 -2.43 21.57
CA ARG A 215 -9.05 -1.46 20.52
C ARG A 215 -8.85 -0.04 21.04
N TYR A 216 -8.45 0.87 20.16
CA TYR A 216 -8.40 2.31 20.52
C TYR A 216 -9.76 2.86 20.95
N LEU A 217 -10.85 2.30 20.43
CA LEU A 217 -12.22 2.67 20.76
C LEU A 217 -13.07 1.40 20.97
N PRO A 218 -14.05 1.42 21.89
CA PRO A 218 -14.99 0.30 22.05
C PRO A 218 -15.69 -0.04 20.74
N GLN A 219 -15.99 -1.33 20.50
CA GLN A 219 -16.58 -1.82 19.25
C GLN A 219 -17.84 -1.03 18.85
N ALA A 220 -18.74 -0.78 19.80
CA ALA A 220 -19.97 -0.01 19.54
C ALA A 220 -19.70 1.43 19.03
N ARG A 221 -18.57 2.04 19.40
CA ARG A 221 -18.16 3.35 18.88
C ARG A 221 -17.55 3.21 17.48
N MET A 222 -16.75 2.17 17.24
CA MET A 222 -16.21 1.88 15.91
C MET A 222 -17.32 1.60 14.89
N ASP A 223 -18.36 0.87 15.28
CA ASP A 223 -19.51 0.59 14.42
C ASP A 223 -20.24 1.88 14.03
N ARG A 224 -20.42 2.80 14.99
CA ARG A 224 -20.98 4.14 14.70
C ARG A 224 -20.11 4.96 13.75
N ILE A 225 -18.78 4.90 13.91
CA ILE A 225 -17.84 5.59 13.01
C ILE A 225 -17.93 5.01 11.60
N ARG A 226 -18.00 3.67 11.48
CA ARG A 226 -18.12 2.98 10.20
C ARG A 226 -19.43 3.31 9.52
N GLN A 227 -20.55 3.25 10.24
CA GLN A 227 -21.87 3.63 9.74
C GLN A 227 -21.89 5.10 9.28
N ALA A 228 -21.42 6.03 10.11
CA ALA A 228 -21.34 7.44 9.73
C ALA A 228 -20.38 7.73 8.56
N SER A 229 -19.40 6.84 8.31
CA SER A 229 -18.53 6.93 7.13
C SER A 229 -19.20 6.39 5.87
N GLN A 230 -19.99 5.32 6.00
CA GLN A 230 -20.79 4.75 4.91
C GLN A 230 -21.92 5.70 4.49
N ASP A 231 -22.58 6.36 5.44
CA ASP A 231 -23.65 7.35 5.17
C ASP A 231 -23.13 8.61 4.43
N ARG A 232 -21.80 8.79 4.34
CA ARG A 232 -21.13 9.90 3.64
C ARG A 232 -20.65 9.54 2.24
N LEU A 233 -20.68 8.25 1.87
CA LEU A 233 -20.38 7.73 0.53
C LEU A 233 -21.64 7.73 -0.32
#